data_AF-A0A3Q2FPS8-F1
#
_entry.id   AF-A0A3Q2FPS8-F1
#
_cell.length_a   1.000
_cell.length_b   1.000
_cell.length_c   1.000
_cell.angle_alpha   90.00
_cell.angle_beta   90.00
_cell.angle_gamma   90.00
#
_symmetry.space_group_name_H-M   'P 1'
#
loop_
_entity.id
_entity.type
_entity.pdbx_description
1 polymer ?
#
loop_
_entity_poly.entity_id
_entity_poly.type
_entity_poly.pdbx_seq_one_letter_code
_entity_poly.pdbx_strand_id
1 'polypeptide(L)'
;LMGKTLDLNWFPMQAMELVLNNSEKHLGELCSILASYTRKTAKLRDKVDVLVSALFDFSRSEDPEFQVGLNNLAEDLAMVQDYRHAQVERLETRVVSPLKAYGDIFKHKRTELKKFSADLNREQKEVQKLEKLRLRNPADRQRLVSFIQKPFFYIKHDSFHFK
;
A
#
# COMPACT_ATOMS: atom_id res chain seq x y z
N LEU A 1 -3.27 -7.83 40.44
CA LEU A 1 -4.19 -7.75 39.28
C LEU A 1 -3.95 -6.48 38.42
N MET A 2 -3.57 -5.34 39.01
CA MET A 2 -3.26 -4.06 38.32
C MET A 2 -2.19 -4.10 37.21
N GLY A 3 -1.13 -4.91 37.34
CA GLY A 3 -0.06 -4.94 36.33
C GLY A 3 -0.44 -5.68 35.04
N LYS A 4 -1.45 -6.55 35.07
CA LYS A 4 -1.79 -7.42 33.93
C LYS A 4 -2.67 -6.72 32.89
N THR A 5 -3.57 -5.83 33.30
CA THR A 5 -4.49 -5.14 32.39
C THR A 5 -3.85 -3.95 31.64
N LEU A 6 -2.84 -3.31 32.24
CA LEU A 6 -2.05 -2.25 31.61
C LEU A 6 -1.16 -2.80 30.47
N ASP A 7 -0.65 -4.02 30.63
CA ASP A 7 0.14 -4.74 29.62
C ASP A 7 -0.75 -5.26 28.46
N LEU A 8 -1.95 -5.76 28.79
CA LEU A 8 -2.82 -6.45 27.84
C LEU A 8 -3.30 -5.58 26.65
N ASN A 9 -3.38 -4.26 26.80
CA ASN A 9 -3.78 -3.34 25.70
C ASN A 9 -2.59 -2.71 24.96
N TRP A 10 -1.41 -2.68 25.60
CA TRP A 10 -0.18 -2.15 25.00
C TRP A 10 0.39 -3.10 23.95
N PHE A 11 0.46 -4.40 24.26
CA PHE A 11 0.97 -5.41 23.34
C PHE A 11 0.20 -5.48 22.01
N PRO A 12 -1.16 -5.49 21.98
CA PRO A 12 -1.92 -5.44 20.74
C PRO A 12 -1.65 -4.20 19.89
N MET A 13 -1.53 -3.01 20.51
CA MET A 13 -1.25 -1.78 19.76
C MET A 13 0.12 -1.79 19.10
N GLN A 14 1.16 -2.23 19.82
CA GLN A 14 2.50 -2.38 19.26
C GLN A 14 2.51 -3.41 18.12
N ALA A 15 1.78 -4.52 18.28
CA ALA A 15 1.63 -5.52 17.22
C ALA A 15 0.95 -4.92 15.98
N MET A 16 -0.12 -4.13 16.15
CA MET A 16 -0.81 -3.46 15.04
C MET A 16 0.10 -2.44 14.33
N GLU A 17 0.89 -1.67 15.08
CA GLU A 17 1.85 -0.72 14.51
C GLU A 17 2.95 -1.43 13.73
N LEU A 18 3.48 -2.54 14.26
CA LEU A 18 4.48 -3.36 13.59
C LEU A 18 3.93 -3.94 12.28
N VAL A 19 2.72 -4.49 12.30
CA VAL A 19 2.05 -5.03 11.10
C VAL A 19 1.88 -3.92 10.06
N LEU A 20 1.40 -2.75 10.46
CA LEU A 20 1.20 -1.61 9.56
C LEU A 20 2.53 -1.15 8.93
N ASN A 21 3.58 -0.98 9.74
CA ASN A 21 4.90 -0.59 9.26
C ASN A 21 5.50 -1.62 8.29
N ASN A 22 5.38 -2.91 8.61
CA ASN A 22 5.87 -3.98 7.75
C ASN A 22 5.10 -4.01 6.43
N SER A 23 3.77 -3.97 6.47
CA SER A 23 2.94 -3.97 5.25
C SER A 23 3.24 -2.76 4.35
N GLU A 24 3.32 -1.56 4.93
CA GLU A 24 3.64 -0.33 4.19
C GLU A 24 5.01 -0.43 3.51
N LYS A 25 6.03 -0.91 4.24
CA LYS A 25 7.38 -1.11 3.69
C LYS A 25 7.38 -2.06 2.50
N HIS A 26 6.84 -3.27 2.66
CA HIS A 26 6.88 -4.30 1.61
C HIS A 26 6.07 -3.87 0.38
N LEU A 27 4.91 -3.25 0.56
CA LEU A 27 4.13 -2.75 -0.58
C LEU A 27 4.81 -1.57 -1.26
N GLY A 28 5.49 -0.71 -0.51
CA GLY A 28 6.33 0.35 -1.08
C GLY A 28 7.47 -0.19 -1.95
N GLU A 29 8.15 -1.24 -1.49
CA GLU A 29 9.20 -1.93 -2.25
C GLU A 29 8.64 -2.57 -3.53
N LEU A 30 7.53 -3.30 -3.44
CA LEU A 30 6.84 -3.87 -4.60
C LEU A 30 6.42 -2.79 -5.61
N CYS A 31 5.89 -1.66 -5.13
CA CYS A 31 5.50 -0.54 -5.98
C CYS A 31 6.71 0.06 -6.72
N SER A 32 7.85 0.18 -6.04
CA SER A 32 9.09 0.66 -6.65
C SER A 32 9.59 -0.29 -7.74
N ILE A 33 9.56 -1.61 -7.48
CA ILE A 33 9.94 -2.64 -8.45
C ILE A 33 9.03 -2.58 -9.69
N LEU A 34 7.71 -2.53 -9.50
CA LEU A 34 6.74 -2.48 -10.60
C LEU A 34 6.84 -1.18 -11.42
N ALA A 35 7.03 -0.04 -10.75
CA ALA A 35 7.26 1.23 -11.44
C ALA A 35 8.57 1.22 -12.24
N SER A 36 9.62 0.60 -11.69
CA SER A 36 10.91 0.41 -12.39
C SER A 36 10.76 -0.48 -13.61
N TYR A 37 10.05 -1.60 -13.47
CA TYR A 37 9.73 -2.51 -14.57
C TYR A 37 8.95 -1.77 -15.69
N THR A 38 7.88 -1.06 -15.34
CA THR A 38 7.06 -0.29 -16.28
C THR A 38 7.89 0.73 -17.06
N ARG A 39 8.77 1.48 -16.39
CA ARG A 39 9.70 2.41 -17.04
C ARG A 39 10.70 1.71 -17.96
N LYS A 40 11.21 0.53 -17.59
CA LYS A 40 12.11 -0.26 -18.45
C LYS A 40 11.39 -0.75 -19.70
N THR A 41 10.14 -1.18 -19.58
CA THR A 41 9.30 -1.56 -20.73
C THR A 41 9.06 -0.38 -21.67
N ALA A 42 8.78 0.81 -21.14
CA ALA A 42 8.68 2.03 -21.95
C ALA A 42 9.99 2.35 -22.68
N LYS A 43 11.14 2.25 -21.99
CA LYS A 43 12.45 2.45 -22.62
C LYS A 43 12.76 1.45 -23.73
N LEU A 44 12.30 0.20 -23.61
CA LEU A 44 12.44 -0.78 -24.70
C LEU A 44 11.64 -0.36 -25.93
N ARG A 45 10.45 0.24 -25.74
CA ARG A 45 9.68 0.83 -26.85
C ARG A 45 10.46 1.96 -27.51
N ASP A 46 10.88 2.95 -26.73
CA ASP A 46 11.61 4.12 -27.24
C ASP A 46 12.86 3.72 -28.05
N LYS A 47 13.54 2.64 -27.65
CA LYS A 47 14.70 2.12 -28.39
C LYS A 47 14.34 1.52 -29.74
N VAL A 48 13.20 0.83 -29.84
CA VAL A 48 12.75 0.29 -31.12
C VAL A 48 12.17 1.40 -31.99
N ASP A 49 11.53 2.44 -31.43
CA ASP A 49 11.07 3.59 -32.21
C ASP A 49 12.24 4.30 -32.94
N VAL A 50 13.40 4.41 -32.27
CA VAL A 50 14.64 4.91 -32.89
C VAL A 50 15.11 3.99 -34.03
N LEU A 51 15.03 2.66 -33.83
CA LEU A 51 15.40 1.69 -34.88
C LEU A 51 14.45 1.79 -36.08
N VAL A 52 13.14 1.91 -35.85
CA VAL A 52 12.12 2.10 -36.89
C VAL A 52 12.43 3.35 -37.71
N SER A 53 12.73 4.48 -37.04
CA SER A 53 13.16 5.70 -37.74
C SER A 53 14.42 5.48 -38.58
N ALA A 54 15.42 4.79 -38.04
CA ALA A 54 16.66 4.51 -38.75
C ALA A 54 16.44 3.60 -39.98
N LEU A 55 15.51 2.63 -39.90
CA LEU A 55 15.14 1.78 -41.03
C LEU A 55 14.45 2.59 -42.13
N PHE A 56 13.54 3.50 -41.78
CA PHE A 56 12.92 4.39 -42.76
C PHE A 56 13.90 5.39 -43.38
N ASP A 57 14.88 5.87 -42.62
CA ASP A 57 15.91 6.75 -43.17
C ASP A 57 16.87 5.98 -44.09
N PHE A 58 17.24 4.76 -43.71
CA PHE A 58 18.08 3.88 -44.54
C PHE A 58 17.37 3.47 -45.84
N SER A 59 16.07 3.14 -45.79
CA SER A 59 15.33 2.73 -46.99
C SER A 59 15.28 3.79 -48.09
N ARG A 60 15.55 5.06 -47.78
CA ARG A 60 15.59 6.16 -48.77
C ARG A 60 16.83 6.16 -49.67
N SER A 61 17.93 5.52 -49.26
CA SER A 61 19.16 5.42 -50.08
C SER A 61 19.23 4.17 -50.95
N GLU A 62 18.34 3.22 -50.71
CA GLU A 62 18.39 1.89 -51.32
C GLU A 62 17.58 1.80 -52.62
N ASP A 63 17.79 0.73 -53.37
CA ASP A 63 17.00 0.44 -54.56
C ASP A 63 15.52 0.15 -54.21
N PRO A 64 14.59 0.30 -55.17
CA PRO A 64 13.16 0.17 -54.89
C PRO A 64 12.73 -1.18 -54.30
N GLU A 65 13.39 -2.28 -54.68
CA GLU A 65 13.03 -3.61 -54.18
C GLU A 65 13.45 -3.75 -52.72
N PHE A 66 14.66 -3.30 -52.39
CA PHE A 66 15.15 -3.33 -51.00
C PHE A 66 14.44 -2.30 -50.10
N GLN A 67 14.09 -1.13 -50.63
CA GLN A 67 13.30 -0.11 -49.94
C GLN A 67 11.96 -0.66 -49.43
N VAL A 68 11.23 -1.41 -50.28
CA VAL A 68 9.95 -2.03 -49.87
C VAL A 68 10.17 -3.01 -48.71
N GLY A 69 11.21 -3.84 -48.77
CA GLY A 69 11.55 -4.77 -47.69
C GLY A 69 11.86 -4.07 -46.36
N LEU A 70 12.65 -2.99 -46.40
CA LEU A 70 13.00 -2.21 -45.21
C LEU A 70 11.79 -1.46 -44.61
N ASN A 71 10.91 -0.91 -45.46
CA ASN A 71 9.69 -0.26 -45.00
C ASN A 71 8.74 -1.25 -44.31
N ASN A 72 8.52 -2.42 -44.92
CA ASN A 72 7.69 -3.47 -44.31
C ASN A 72 8.26 -3.93 -42.96
N LEU A 73 9.58 -4.12 -42.86
CA LEU A 73 10.24 -4.45 -41.59
C LEU A 73 10.05 -3.36 -40.53
N ALA A 74 10.16 -2.09 -40.91
CA ALA A 74 9.97 -0.96 -40.01
C ALA A 74 8.51 -0.87 -39.53
N GLU A 75 7.55 -1.09 -40.42
CA GLU A 75 6.12 -1.13 -40.08
C GLU A 75 5.78 -2.29 -39.13
N ASP A 76 6.28 -3.50 -39.39
CA ASP A 76 6.10 -4.66 -38.51
C ASP A 76 6.68 -4.39 -37.10
N LEU A 77 7.87 -3.78 -37.01
CA LEU A 77 8.47 -3.39 -35.74
C LEU A 77 7.67 -2.30 -35.00
N ALA A 78 7.10 -1.34 -35.74
CA ALA A 78 6.25 -0.30 -35.19
C ALA A 78 4.96 -0.90 -34.60
N MET A 79 4.32 -1.86 -35.28
CA MET A 79 3.15 -2.57 -34.74
C MET A 79 3.47 -3.28 -33.42
N VAL A 80 4.65 -3.91 -33.31
CA VAL A 80 5.12 -4.50 -32.04
C VAL A 80 5.25 -3.43 -30.93
N GLN A 81 5.60 -2.19 -31.28
CA GLN A 81 5.71 -1.08 -30.33
C GLN A 81 4.36 -0.55 -29.88
N ASP A 82 3.33 -0.58 -30.72
CA ASP A 82 1.97 -0.23 -30.32
C ASP A 82 1.44 -1.17 -29.23
N TYR A 83 1.68 -2.49 -29.37
CA TYR A 83 1.37 -3.45 -28.30
C TYR A 83 2.15 -3.17 -27.02
N ARG A 84 3.43 -2.79 -27.12
CA ARG A 84 4.24 -2.44 -25.97
C ARG A 84 3.77 -1.14 -25.31
N HIS A 85 3.31 -0.16 -26.09
CA HIS A 85 2.71 1.05 -25.56
C HIS A 85 1.45 0.74 -24.75
N ALA A 86 0.54 -0.06 -25.31
CA ALA A 86 -0.65 -0.53 -24.60
C ALA A 86 -0.29 -1.33 -23.32
N GLN A 87 0.77 -2.13 -23.37
CA GLN A 87 1.29 -2.84 -22.20
C GLN A 87 1.76 -1.87 -21.11
N VAL A 88 2.51 -0.81 -21.47
CA VAL A 88 2.99 0.22 -20.53
C VAL A 88 1.81 0.96 -19.90
N GLU A 89 0.82 1.38 -20.69
CA GLU A 89 -0.37 2.04 -20.17
C GLU A 89 -1.13 1.14 -19.20
N ARG A 90 -1.27 -0.15 -19.54
CA ARG A 90 -1.96 -1.11 -18.68
C ARG A 90 -1.19 -1.39 -17.40
N LEU A 91 0.14 -1.47 -17.45
CA LEU A 91 0.98 -1.59 -16.26
C LEU A 91 0.81 -0.38 -15.35
N GLU A 92 0.85 0.85 -15.89
CA GLU A 92 0.70 2.03 -15.05
C GLU A 92 -0.71 2.14 -14.45
N THR A 93 -1.76 1.95 -15.26
CA THR A 93 -3.14 2.17 -14.85
C THR A 93 -3.74 1.03 -14.02
N ARG A 94 -3.39 -0.22 -14.32
CA ARG A 94 -4.01 -1.41 -13.70
C ARG A 94 -3.15 -2.05 -12.63
N VAL A 95 -1.86 -1.73 -12.56
CA VAL A 95 -0.93 -2.36 -11.62
C VAL A 95 -0.29 -1.33 -10.70
N VAL A 96 0.43 -0.35 -11.26
CA VAL A 96 1.19 0.62 -10.47
C VAL A 96 0.28 1.60 -9.73
N SER A 97 -0.71 2.20 -10.42
CA SER A 97 -1.62 3.19 -9.82
C SER A 97 -2.46 2.62 -8.66
N PRO A 98 -3.10 1.43 -8.79
CA PRO A 98 -3.80 0.81 -7.67
C PRO A 98 -2.89 0.53 -6.47
N LEU A 99 -1.65 0.07 -6.71
CA LEU A 99 -0.70 -0.20 -5.65
C LEU A 99 -0.24 1.09 -4.95
N LYS A 100 -0.05 2.20 -5.69
CA LYS A 100 0.24 3.52 -5.11
C LYS A 100 -0.89 4.01 -4.19
N ALA A 101 -2.14 3.77 -4.55
CA ALA A 101 -3.31 4.20 -3.76
C ALA A 101 -3.37 3.57 -2.36
N TYR A 102 -2.76 2.39 -2.16
CA TYR A 102 -2.62 1.80 -0.82
C TYR A 102 -1.81 2.67 0.15
N GLY A 103 -0.92 3.54 -0.36
CA GLY A 103 -0.20 4.50 0.47
C GLY A 103 -1.14 5.39 1.28
N ASP A 104 -2.27 5.81 0.70
CA ASP A 104 -3.25 6.63 1.42
C ASP A 104 -4.04 5.83 2.46
N ILE A 105 -4.28 4.54 2.19
CA ILE A 105 -4.86 3.61 3.16
C ILE A 105 -3.93 3.49 4.39
N PHE A 106 -2.62 3.33 4.18
CA PHE A 106 -1.65 3.26 5.29
C PHE A 106 -1.61 4.56 6.10
N LYS A 107 -1.62 5.72 5.44
CA LYS A 107 -1.70 7.03 6.13
C LYS A 107 -2.96 7.15 6.98
N HIS A 108 -4.11 6.73 6.42
CA HIS A 108 -5.38 6.75 7.14
C HIS A 108 -5.34 5.83 8.35
N LYS A 109 -4.96 4.57 8.17
CA LYS A 109 -4.86 3.58 9.27
C LYS A 109 -3.89 4.02 10.36
N ARG A 110 -2.77 4.64 10.00
CA ARG A 110 -1.81 5.22 10.95
C ARG A 110 -2.44 6.35 11.77
N THR A 111 -3.27 7.18 11.14
CA THR A 111 -4.00 8.25 11.82
C THR A 111 -5.05 7.69 12.78
N GLU A 112 -5.81 6.67 12.36
CA GLU A 112 -6.76 5.96 13.22
C GLU A 112 -6.06 5.34 14.43
N LEU A 113 -4.93 4.65 14.21
CA LEU A 113 -4.15 4.01 15.29
C LEU A 113 -3.62 5.03 16.29
N LYS A 114 -3.16 6.20 15.84
CA LYS A 114 -2.73 7.30 16.72
C LYS A 114 -3.87 7.85 17.56
N LYS A 115 -5.07 8.03 16.98
CA LYS A 115 -6.25 8.47 17.73
C LYS A 115 -6.65 7.43 18.77
N PHE A 116 -6.74 6.17 18.38
CA PHE A 116 -7.04 5.06 19.28
C PHE A 116 -6.04 4.96 20.44
N SER A 117 -4.75 5.12 20.15
CA SER A 117 -3.68 5.20 21.16
C SER A 117 -3.91 6.34 22.16
N ALA A 118 -4.27 7.53 21.68
CA ALA A 118 -4.53 8.68 22.53
C ALA A 118 -5.76 8.45 23.42
N ASP A 119 -6.83 7.88 22.88
CA ASP A 119 -8.06 7.57 23.61
C ASP A 119 -7.80 6.52 24.69
N LEU A 120 -7.09 5.44 24.36
CA LEU A 120 -6.68 4.42 25.35
C LEU A 120 -5.83 5.01 26.46
N ASN A 121 -4.87 5.88 26.13
CA ASN A 121 -4.04 6.56 27.14
C ASN A 121 -4.87 7.47 28.05
N ARG A 122 -5.94 8.09 27.53
CA ARG A 122 -6.85 8.92 28.33
C ARG A 122 -7.70 8.06 29.28
N GLU A 123 -8.34 7.01 28.78
CA GLU A 123 -9.13 6.08 29.58
C GLU A 123 -8.27 5.44 30.69
N GLN A 124 -7.04 5.08 30.37
CA GLN A 124 -6.09 4.52 31.33
C GLN A 124 -5.78 5.49 32.48
N LYS A 125 -5.62 6.79 32.18
CA LYS A 125 -5.43 7.82 33.20
C LYS A 125 -6.68 7.99 34.07
N GLU A 126 -7.88 7.91 33.50
CA GLU A 126 -9.13 8.00 34.26
C GLU A 126 -9.33 6.79 35.18
N VAL A 127 -9.06 5.57 34.69
CA VAL A 127 -9.08 4.36 35.52
C VAL A 127 -8.10 4.47 36.69
N GLN A 128 -6.87 4.92 36.45
CA GLN A 128 -5.87 5.11 37.51
C GLN A 128 -6.32 6.14 38.56
N LYS A 129 -7.01 7.22 38.16
CA LYS A 129 -7.58 8.20 39.09
C LYS A 129 -8.68 7.58 39.95
N LEU A 130 -9.61 6.86 39.33
CA LEU A 130 -10.71 6.18 40.04
C LEU A 130 -10.20 5.13 41.04
N GLU A 131 -9.15 4.38 40.68
CA GLU A 131 -8.52 3.42 41.58
C GLU A 131 -7.86 4.09 42.79
N LYS A 132 -7.18 5.23 42.60
CA LYS A 132 -6.60 6.02 43.70
C LYS A 132 -7.68 6.54 44.66
N LEU A 133 -8.81 7.01 44.13
CA LEU A 133 -9.96 7.44 44.93
C LEU A 133 -10.57 6.25 45.71
N ARG A 134 -10.71 5.08 45.07
CA ARG A 134 -11.20 3.84 45.69
C ARG A 134 -10.33 3.37 46.85
N LEU A 135 -9.00 3.49 46.75
CA LEU A 135 -8.09 3.12 47.83
C LEU A 135 -8.18 4.07 49.04
N ARG A 136 -8.65 5.31 48.82
CA ARG A 136 -8.78 6.33 49.87
C ARG A 136 -10.11 6.26 50.64
N ASN A 137 -11.14 5.59 50.12
CA ASN A 137 -12.46 5.46 50.76
C ASN A 137 -12.94 3.99 50.84
N PRO A 138 -12.92 3.33 52.02
CA PRO A 138 -13.25 1.91 52.14
C PRO A 138 -14.74 1.56 51.93
N ALA A 139 -15.66 2.54 51.99
CA ALA A 139 -17.11 2.31 51.82
C ALA A 139 -17.56 2.11 50.35
N ASP A 140 -16.77 2.54 49.37
CA ASP A 140 -17.16 2.48 47.93
C ASP A 140 -16.89 1.12 47.27
N ARG A 141 -16.38 0.13 48.01
CA ARG A 141 -16.01 -1.19 47.47
C ARG A 141 -17.18 -2.01 46.92
N GLN A 142 -18.40 -1.77 47.37
CA GLN A 142 -19.55 -2.63 47.05
C GLN A 142 -20.34 -2.22 45.78
N ARG A 143 -20.16 -1.02 45.25
CA ARG A 143 -21.04 -0.48 44.18
C ARG A 143 -20.61 -0.77 42.74
N LEU A 144 -19.38 -1.22 42.48
CA LEU A 144 -18.79 -1.23 41.12
C LEU A 144 -18.44 -2.61 40.54
N VAL A 145 -18.87 -3.71 41.17
CA VAL A 145 -18.71 -5.06 40.57
C VAL A 145 -19.59 -5.21 39.31
N SER A 146 -20.60 -4.36 39.12
CA SER A 146 -21.54 -4.41 37.99
C SER A 146 -21.06 -3.74 36.70
N PHE A 147 -19.96 -2.97 36.72
CA PHE A 147 -19.52 -2.21 35.53
C PHE A 147 -18.39 -2.88 34.72
N ILE A 148 -17.77 -3.94 35.23
CA ILE A 148 -16.61 -4.60 34.58
C ILE A 148 -17.04 -5.66 33.55
N GLN A 149 -18.34 -5.90 33.36
CA GLN A 149 -18.83 -6.95 32.45
C GLN A 149 -19.50 -6.39 31.19
N LYS A 150 -18.70 -5.78 30.32
CA LYS A 150 -19.02 -5.72 28.88
C LYS A 150 -17.76 -5.98 28.04
N PRO A 151 -17.68 -7.11 27.32
CA PRO A 151 -16.56 -7.39 26.43
C PRO A 151 -16.71 -6.56 25.14
N PHE A 152 -15.64 -5.89 24.72
CA PHE A 152 -15.55 -5.28 23.39
C PHE A 152 -14.52 -6.03 22.57
N PHE A 153 -14.96 -7.05 21.84
CA PHE A 153 -14.26 -7.56 20.67
C PHE A 153 -15.30 -7.92 19.60
N TYR A 154 -15.63 -6.93 18.78
CA TYR A 154 -16.06 -7.14 17.40
C TYR A 154 -15.13 -6.28 16.54
N ILE A 155 -13.99 -6.86 16.14
CA ILE A 155 -13.27 -6.36 14.97
C ILE A 155 -13.76 -7.22 13.83
N LYS A 156 -14.62 -6.65 12.99
CA LYS A 156 -14.95 -7.24 11.69
C LYS A 156 -13.63 -7.31 10.91
N HIS A 157 -13.18 -8.53 10.65
CA HIS A 157 -12.13 -8.78 9.68
C HIS A 157 -12.74 -8.47 8.31
N ASP A 158 -12.63 -7.23 7.85
CA ASP A 158 -12.89 -6.94 6.45
C ASP A 158 -11.72 -7.53 5.66
N SER A 159 -12.01 -8.68 5.06
CA SER A 159 -11.15 -9.40 4.14
C SER A 159 -10.57 -8.45 3.10
N PHE A 160 -9.24 -8.47 2.96
CA PHE A 160 -8.56 -7.97 1.78
C PHE A 160 -9.13 -8.70 0.56
N HIS A 161 -10.07 -8.07 -0.13
CA HIS A 161 -10.51 -8.52 -1.43
C HIS A 161 -9.71 -7.80 -2.50
N PHE A 162 -8.76 -8.55 -3.08
CA PHE A 162 -8.16 -8.25 -4.36
C PHE A 162 -9.28 -8.33 -5.42
N LYS A 163 -9.55 -7.22 -6.11
CA LYS A 163 -10.39 -7.17 -7.32
C LYS A 163 -9.54 -6.67 -8.47
#